data_AF-A0A1B9KW47-F1
#
_entry.id   AF-A0A1B9KW47-F1
#
_cell.length_a   1.000
_cell.length_b   1.000
_cell.length_c   1.000
_cell.angle_alpha   90.00
_cell.angle_beta   90.00
_cell.angle_gamma   90.00
#
_symmetry.space_group_name_H-M   'P 1'
#
loop_
_entity.id
_entity.type
_entity.pdbx_description
1 polymer ?
#
loop_
_entity_poly.entity_id
_entity_poly.type
_entity_poly.pdbx_seq_one_letter_code
_entity_poly.pdbx_strand_id
1 'polypeptide(L)'
;MTALDEQTLPIRGWVNIKDNAQAHIKRRSPWHWPGFDTIEEKATVGELSDKIGKNKVAKLDLADYTPAMRALHQILTGTLIYSTQRKKDLPPPTFTDRDLKEGLRRSWTAELIGHLLVKYESEWYADEALSKWNEIDDLFEEEKQQQKALIEAGLDELGITELYLRDFALDVWWTRRMNMSNQTGN
;
A
#
# COMPACT_ATOMS: atom_id res chain seq x y z
N MET A 1 22.23 19.27 3.20
CA MET A 1 22.71 18.12 2.41
C MET A 1 24.23 18.17 2.46
N THR A 2 24.89 17.20 3.08
CA THR A 2 26.36 17.18 3.25
C THR A 2 26.95 16.21 2.22
N ALA A 3 27.93 16.65 1.44
CA ALA A 3 28.64 15.77 0.51
C ALA A 3 29.59 14.86 1.28
N LEU A 4 29.66 13.58 0.93
CA LEU A 4 30.50 12.57 1.59
C LEU A 4 31.43 11.91 0.58
N ASP A 5 32.61 11.48 1.03
CA ASP A 5 33.55 10.67 0.24
C ASP A 5 33.20 9.16 0.30
N GLU A 6 34.03 8.31 -0.32
CA GLU A 6 33.85 6.86 -0.32
C GLU A 6 33.94 6.24 1.08
N GLN A 7 34.57 6.93 2.03
CA GLN A 7 34.72 6.54 3.43
C GLN A 7 33.64 7.16 4.32
N THR A 8 32.60 7.76 3.73
CA THR A 8 31.49 8.44 4.43
C THR A 8 31.89 9.66 5.25
N LEU A 9 33.06 10.24 4.98
CA LEU A 9 33.53 11.43 5.68
C LEU A 9 33.02 12.71 5.02
N PRO A 10 32.75 13.78 5.79
CA PRO A 10 32.28 15.05 5.24
C PRO A 10 33.32 15.71 4.32
N ILE A 11 32.94 15.89 3.05
CA ILE A 11 33.74 16.68 2.11
C ILE A 11 33.51 18.16 2.41
N ARG A 12 34.60 18.92 2.57
CA ARG A 12 34.58 20.38 2.71
C ARG A 12 34.99 21.02 1.39
N GLY A 13 34.16 21.92 0.86
CA GLY A 13 34.46 22.69 -0.36
C GLY A 13 33.28 22.76 -1.33
N TRP A 14 33.53 23.33 -2.51
CA TRP A 14 32.56 23.40 -3.61
C TRP A 14 32.79 22.24 -4.59
N VAL A 15 31.72 21.52 -4.92
CA VAL A 15 31.77 20.42 -5.90
C VAL A 15 31.39 20.97 -7.27
N ASN A 16 32.24 20.74 -8.27
CA ASN A 16 31.97 21.17 -9.65
C ASN A 16 30.93 20.24 -10.30
N ILE A 17 29.76 20.77 -10.61
CA ILE A 17 28.63 20.05 -11.20
C ILE A 17 28.61 20.05 -12.74
N LYS A 18 29.65 20.55 -13.41
CA LYS A 18 29.74 20.48 -14.88
C LYS A 18 29.94 19.03 -15.32
N ASP A 19 29.27 18.62 -16.40
CA ASP A 19 29.22 17.22 -16.86
C ASP A 19 30.61 16.57 -17.06
N ASN A 20 31.61 17.36 -17.43
CA ASN A 20 32.99 16.90 -17.61
C ASN A 20 33.75 16.62 -16.29
N ALA A 21 33.26 17.11 -15.15
CA ALA A 21 33.83 16.90 -13.83
C ALA A 21 33.11 15.78 -13.05
N GLN A 22 31.97 15.28 -13.55
CA GLN A 22 31.10 14.32 -12.85
C GLN A 22 31.56 12.86 -12.97
N ALA A 23 32.62 12.54 -13.71
CA ALA A 23 33.09 11.16 -13.89
C ALA A 23 33.35 10.41 -12.57
N HIS A 24 33.69 11.14 -11.50
CA HIS A 24 33.94 10.60 -10.17
C HIS A 24 32.93 11.09 -9.11
N ILE A 25 31.88 11.81 -9.52
CA ILE A 25 30.88 12.39 -8.61
C ILE A 25 29.54 11.72 -8.87
N LYS A 26 29.05 10.97 -7.89
CA LYS A 26 27.72 10.34 -7.96
C LYS A 26 26.71 11.12 -7.12
N ARG A 27 25.79 11.81 -7.78
CA ARG A 27 24.66 12.46 -7.10
C ARG A 27 23.75 11.38 -6.52
N ARG A 28 23.65 11.33 -5.18
CA ARG A 28 22.74 10.43 -4.46
C ARG A 28 21.53 11.23 -4.00
N SER A 29 20.33 10.77 -4.33
CA SER A 29 19.11 11.33 -3.77
C SER A 29 18.93 10.81 -2.33
N PRO A 30 18.08 11.45 -1.50
CA PRO A 30 17.67 10.91 -0.21
C PRO A 30 17.03 9.51 -0.29
N TRP A 31 16.58 9.12 -1.48
CA TRP A 31 15.99 7.82 -1.80
C TRP A 31 17.03 6.82 -2.32
N HIS A 32 18.29 7.23 -2.51
CA HIS A 32 19.35 6.31 -2.90
C HIS A 32 19.83 5.52 -1.68
N TRP A 33 19.29 4.32 -1.48
CA TRP A 33 19.68 3.41 -0.40
C TRP A 33 20.35 2.18 -0.99
N PRO A 34 21.64 1.91 -0.70
CA PRO A 34 22.32 0.72 -1.23
C PRO A 34 21.61 -0.57 -0.84
N GLY A 35 21.37 -1.46 -1.81
CA GLY A 35 20.66 -2.72 -1.61
C GLY A 35 19.14 -2.63 -1.69
N PHE A 36 18.58 -1.42 -1.89
CA PHE A 36 17.15 -1.19 -2.06
C PHE A 36 16.82 -0.73 -3.48
N ASP A 37 15.70 -1.22 -3.99
CA ASP A 37 15.14 -0.77 -5.26
C ASP A 37 14.14 0.37 -4.99
N THR A 38 14.32 1.50 -5.65
CA THR A 38 13.42 2.65 -5.50
C THR A 38 12.42 2.69 -6.63
N ILE A 39 11.14 2.74 -6.29
CA ILE A 39 10.05 3.01 -7.22
C ILE A 39 9.40 4.34 -6.90
N GLU A 40 8.96 5.05 -7.94
CA GLU A 40 8.15 6.26 -7.79
C GLU A 40 6.71 5.90 -8.08
N GLU A 41 5.86 5.95 -7.05
CA GLU A 41 4.43 5.75 -7.15
C GLU A 41 3.73 7.10 -7.29
N LYS A 42 2.92 7.21 -8.35
CA LYS A 42 2.20 8.43 -8.72
C LYS A 42 0.69 8.25 -8.67
N ALA A 43 0.22 7.02 -8.60
CA ALA A 43 -1.19 6.74 -8.43
C ALA A 43 -1.64 7.23 -7.05
N THR A 44 -2.79 7.88 -6.96
CA THR A 44 -3.39 8.26 -5.67
C THR A 44 -3.75 7.01 -4.86
N VAL A 45 -4.03 7.16 -3.56
CA VAL A 45 -4.58 6.06 -2.76
C VAL A 45 -5.89 5.55 -3.36
N GLY A 46 -6.73 6.45 -3.86
CA GLY A 46 -7.99 6.11 -4.50
C GLY A 46 -7.79 5.21 -5.71
N GLU A 47 -6.92 5.65 -6.63
CA GLU A 47 -6.55 4.89 -7.82
C GLU A 47 -5.90 3.54 -7.48
N LEU A 48 -5.01 3.49 -6.48
CA LEU A 48 -4.37 2.25 -6.05
C LEU A 48 -5.40 1.28 -5.48
N SER A 49 -6.31 1.77 -4.63
CA SER A 49 -7.37 0.97 -3.99
C SER A 49 -8.35 0.42 -5.04
N ASP A 50 -8.82 1.28 -5.95
CA ASP A 50 -9.70 0.88 -7.07
C ASP A 50 -9.04 -0.18 -7.94
N LYS A 51 -7.76 -0.02 -8.29
CA LYS A 51 -7.02 -1.02 -9.07
C LYS A 51 -6.84 -2.33 -8.31
N ILE A 52 -6.55 -2.30 -7.01
CA ILE A 52 -6.47 -3.52 -6.21
C ILE A 52 -7.84 -4.21 -6.13
N GLY A 53 -8.92 -3.44 -5.92
CA GLY A 53 -10.29 -3.92 -5.89
C GLY A 53 -10.70 -4.57 -7.21
N LYS A 54 -10.46 -3.88 -8.33
CA LYS A 54 -10.65 -4.41 -9.68
C LYS A 54 -9.86 -5.68 -9.88
N ASN A 55 -8.59 -5.75 -9.46
CA ASN A 55 -7.76 -6.96 -9.64
C ASN A 55 -8.32 -8.19 -8.91
N LYS A 56 -9.03 -7.98 -7.79
CA LYS A 56 -9.72 -9.07 -7.06
C LYS A 56 -10.93 -9.59 -7.83
N VAL A 57 -11.68 -8.71 -8.50
CA VAL A 57 -12.92 -9.05 -9.21
C VAL A 57 -12.64 -9.53 -10.64
N ALA A 58 -11.75 -8.84 -11.34
CA ALA A 58 -11.35 -9.10 -12.71
C ALA A 58 -9.82 -8.97 -12.81
N LYS A 59 -9.17 -9.97 -13.40
CA LYS A 59 -7.71 -9.93 -13.62
C LYS A 59 -7.36 -8.70 -14.46
N LEU A 60 -6.71 -7.71 -13.85
CA LEU A 60 -6.18 -6.55 -14.55
C LEU A 60 -5.02 -6.96 -15.44
N ASP A 61 -4.88 -6.28 -16.58
CA ASP A 61 -3.69 -6.41 -17.41
C ASP A 61 -2.49 -5.76 -16.69
N LEU A 62 -1.30 -6.29 -16.94
CA LEU A 62 -0.04 -5.75 -16.40
C LEU A 62 0.21 -4.30 -16.85
N ALA A 63 -0.38 -3.90 -17.98
CA ALA A 63 -0.37 -2.52 -18.46
C ALA A 63 -1.09 -1.56 -17.48
N ASP A 64 -2.15 -2.03 -16.82
CA ASP A 64 -2.98 -1.22 -15.93
C ASP A 64 -2.43 -1.12 -14.51
N TYR A 65 -1.43 -1.96 -14.17
CA TYR A 65 -0.81 -1.98 -12.85
C TYR A 65 -0.10 -0.66 -12.56
N THR A 66 -0.23 -0.17 -11.32
CA THR A 66 0.62 0.93 -10.84
C THR A 66 2.08 0.47 -10.75
N PRO A 67 3.06 1.39 -10.72
CA PRO A 67 4.46 1.07 -10.46
C PRO A 67 4.68 0.12 -9.27
N ALA A 68 4.02 0.36 -8.13
CA ALA A 68 4.13 -0.50 -6.95
C ALA A 68 3.53 -1.90 -7.19
N MET A 69 2.34 -1.99 -7.77
CA MET A 69 1.73 -3.28 -8.12
C MET A 69 2.62 -4.08 -9.05
N ARG A 70 3.25 -3.43 -10.05
CA ARG A 70 4.13 -4.08 -11.01
C ARG A 70 5.40 -4.62 -10.36
N ALA A 71 6.04 -3.83 -9.49
CA ALA A 71 7.24 -4.26 -8.77
C ALA A 71 6.95 -5.47 -7.87
N LEU A 72 5.87 -5.40 -7.08
CA LEU A 72 5.44 -6.52 -6.24
C LEU A 72 5.07 -7.75 -7.07
N HIS A 73 4.34 -7.57 -8.18
CA HIS A 73 3.99 -8.66 -9.09
C HIS A 73 5.21 -9.35 -9.71
N GLN A 74 6.24 -8.59 -10.07
CA GLN A 74 7.50 -9.13 -10.57
C GLN A 74 8.24 -9.93 -9.50
N ILE A 75 8.33 -9.42 -8.27
CA ILE A 75 8.93 -10.15 -7.14
C ILE A 75 8.15 -11.45 -6.90
N LEU A 76 6.82 -11.38 -6.79
CA LEU A 76 5.99 -12.55 -6.57
C LEU A 76 6.12 -13.55 -7.72
N THR A 77 6.05 -13.12 -8.98
CA THR A 77 6.16 -14.03 -10.14
C THR A 77 7.55 -14.66 -10.22
N GLY A 78 8.61 -13.86 -10.05
CA GLY A 78 9.98 -14.35 -10.03
C GLY A 78 10.17 -15.38 -8.90
N THR A 79 9.66 -15.09 -7.71
CA THR A 79 9.78 -15.98 -6.56
C THR A 79 8.94 -17.24 -6.64
N LEU A 80 7.73 -17.15 -7.21
CA LEU A 80 6.86 -18.31 -7.42
C LEU A 80 7.35 -19.24 -8.52
N ILE A 81 7.99 -18.73 -9.58
CA ILE A 81 8.62 -19.55 -10.64
C ILE A 81 9.70 -20.46 -10.06
N TYR A 82 10.48 -19.97 -9.09
CA TYR A 82 11.50 -20.78 -8.40
C TYR A 82 10.95 -21.58 -7.21
N SER A 83 9.69 -21.37 -6.84
CA SER A 83 9.04 -22.20 -5.83
C SER A 83 8.49 -23.49 -6.47
N THR A 84 8.77 -24.61 -5.82
CA THR A 84 8.35 -25.97 -6.21
C THR A 84 6.84 -26.17 -6.37
N GLN A 85 6.02 -25.16 -6.08
CA GLN A 85 4.55 -25.20 -6.12
C GLN A 85 3.95 -24.81 -7.47
N ARG A 86 4.71 -24.22 -8.40
CA ARG A 86 4.12 -23.80 -9.68
C ARG A 86 4.03 -24.98 -10.64
N LYS A 87 2.82 -25.51 -10.84
CA LYS A 87 2.54 -26.39 -11.99
C LYS A 87 2.84 -25.61 -13.27
N LYS A 88 3.62 -26.21 -14.18
CA LYS A 88 4.13 -25.59 -15.40
C LYS A 88 3.04 -24.98 -16.29
N ASP A 89 1.80 -25.46 -16.14
CA ASP A 89 0.63 -25.08 -16.95
C ASP A 89 -0.27 -24.03 -16.30
N LEU A 90 0.04 -23.56 -15.08
CA LEU A 90 -0.75 -22.52 -14.43
C LEU A 90 -0.34 -21.12 -14.91
N PRO A 91 -1.30 -20.23 -15.18
CA PRO A 91 -1.01 -18.84 -15.53
C PRO A 91 -0.19 -18.16 -14.42
N PRO A 92 0.57 -17.09 -14.74
CA PRO A 92 1.28 -16.32 -13.72
C PRO A 92 0.32 -15.89 -12.61
N PRO A 93 0.78 -15.89 -11.34
CA PRO A 93 -0.04 -15.44 -10.23
C PRO A 93 -0.55 -14.03 -10.53
N THR A 94 -1.81 -13.81 -10.24
CA THR A 94 -2.42 -12.48 -10.22
C THR A 94 -1.88 -11.68 -9.02
N PHE A 95 -1.86 -10.35 -9.08
CA PHE A 95 -1.51 -9.57 -7.89
C PHE A 95 -2.72 -9.45 -6.94
N THR A 96 -3.00 -10.50 -6.17
CA THR A 96 -4.09 -10.50 -5.17
C THR A 96 -3.56 -10.37 -3.74
N ASP A 97 -4.43 -10.03 -2.79
CA ASP A 97 -4.08 -9.97 -1.37
C ASP A 97 -3.63 -11.34 -0.84
N ARG A 98 -4.24 -12.42 -1.33
CA ARG A 98 -3.83 -13.80 -1.02
C ARG A 98 -2.41 -14.08 -1.49
N ASP A 99 -2.09 -13.70 -2.73
CA ASP A 99 -0.76 -13.94 -3.32
C ASP A 99 0.32 -13.14 -2.59
N LEU A 100 0.00 -11.90 -2.19
CA LEU A 100 0.89 -11.07 -1.38
C LEU A 100 1.11 -11.68 0.02
N LYS A 101 0.04 -12.09 0.72
CA LYS A 101 0.13 -12.75 2.04
C LYS A 101 0.97 -14.03 1.98
N GLU A 102 0.78 -14.83 0.92
CA GLU A 102 1.57 -16.05 0.71
C GLU A 102 3.04 -15.73 0.41
N GLY A 103 3.31 -14.69 -0.38
CA GLY A 103 4.67 -14.18 -0.60
C GLY A 103 5.35 -13.76 0.71
N LEU A 104 4.67 -12.99 1.55
CA LEU A 104 5.20 -12.51 2.83
C LEU A 104 5.49 -13.62 3.85
N ARG A 105 4.82 -14.77 3.75
CA ARG A 105 5.12 -15.94 4.60
C ARG A 105 6.45 -16.61 4.23
N ARG A 106 7.01 -16.31 3.06
CA ARG A 106 8.28 -16.87 2.59
C ARG A 106 9.39 -15.89 2.91
N SER A 107 10.34 -16.32 3.73
CA SER A 107 11.43 -15.47 4.23
C SER A 107 12.14 -14.68 3.13
N TRP A 108 12.48 -15.34 2.02
CA TRP A 108 13.22 -14.71 0.92
C TRP A 108 12.36 -13.76 0.07
N THR A 109 11.08 -14.07 -0.17
CA THR A 109 10.17 -13.18 -0.89
C THR A 109 9.87 -11.94 -0.05
N ALA A 110 9.67 -12.13 1.26
CA ALA A 110 9.50 -11.02 2.21
C ALA A 110 10.74 -10.12 2.27
N GLU A 111 11.96 -10.69 2.22
CA GLU A 111 13.21 -9.92 2.14
C GLU A 111 13.27 -9.05 0.88
N LEU A 112 12.95 -9.61 -0.30
CA LEU A 112 12.91 -8.85 -1.54
C LEU A 112 11.87 -7.73 -1.52
N ILE A 113 10.69 -7.97 -0.94
CA ILE A 113 9.67 -6.94 -0.74
C ILE A 113 10.17 -5.87 0.25
N GLY A 114 10.87 -6.27 1.32
CA GLY A 114 11.45 -5.36 2.31
C GLY A 114 12.55 -4.45 1.75
N HIS A 115 13.19 -4.85 0.65
CA HIS A 115 14.17 -4.05 -0.08
C HIS A 115 13.55 -3.07 -1.09
N LEU A 116 12.21 -2.98 -1.17
CA LEU A 116 11.53 -2.02 -2.03
C LEU A 116 11.28 -0.70 -1.29
N LEU A 117 11.82 0.40 -1.81
CA LEU A 117 11.50 1.76 -1.38
C LEU A 117 10.46 2.37 -2.30
N VAL A 118 9.30 2.69 -1.75
CA VAL A 118 8.23 3.37 -2.49
C VAL A 118 8.28 4.86 -2.18
N LYS A 119 8.75 5.63 -3.14
CA LYS A 119 8.63 7.09 -3.12
C LYS A 119 7.20 7.42 -3.58
N TYR A 120 6.41 7.91 -2.66
CA TYR A 120 5.03 8.29 -2.89
C TYR A 120 4.75 9.67 -2.28
N GLU A 121 3.87 10.44 -2.92
CA GLU A 121 3.51 11.78 -2.45
C GLU A 121 2.52 11.71 -1.29
N SER A 122 3.07 11.77 -0.09
CA SER A 122 2.35 11.68 1.17
C SER A 122 1.07 12.54 1.26
N GLU A 123 0.03 11.97 1.87
CA GLU A 123 -1.22 12.64 2.28
C GLU A 123 -1.06 13.50 3.54
N TRP A 124 0.12 13.47 4.17
CA TRP A 124 0.40 14.23 5.40
C TRP A 124 0.67 15.72 5.12
N TYR A 125 0.97 16.08 3.87
CA TYR A 125 0.84 17.46 3.37
C TYR A 125 -0.52 17.62 2.70
N ALA A 126 -1.57 17.58 3.52
CA ALA A 126 -2.90 17.81 3.03
C ALA A 126 -3.05 19.27 2.60
N ASP A 127 -3.68 19.48 1.45
CA ASP A 127 -4.20 20.79 1.07
C ASP A 127 -5.27 21.23 2.07
N GLU A 128 -5.59 22.53 2.12
CA GLU A 128 -6.59 23.08 3.06
C GLU A 128 -7.94 22.36 2.98
N ALA A 129 -8.28 21.76 1.83
CA ALA A 129 -9.52 21.03 1.62
C ALA A 129 -9.45 19.52 1.98
N LEU A 130 -8.29 19.01 2.45
CA LEU A 130 -8.06 17.59 2.73
C LEU A 130 -8.46 16.67 1.56
N SER A 131 -8.25 17.12 0.32
CA SER A 131 -8.81 16.49 -0.88
C SER A 131 -8.44 15.01 -1.03
N LYS A 132 -7.19 14.64 -0.69
CA LYS A 132 -6.70 13.25 -0.71
C LYS A 132 -7.39 12.36 0.33
N TRP A 133 -7.79 12.91 1.47
CA TRP A 133 -8.53 12.15 2.49
C TRP A 133 -9.99 11.95 2.08
N ASN A 134 -10.62 12.97 1.48
CA ASN A 134 -11.98 12.85 0.97
C ASN A 134 -12.09 11.81 -0.16
N GLU A 135 -11.04 11.65 -0.99
CA GLU A 135 -11.00 10.59 -2.01
C GLU A 135 -11.10 9.18 -1.40
N ILE A 136 -10.61 8.99 -0.17
CA ILE A 136 -10.71 7.74 0.56
C ILE A 136 -12.12 7.54 1.10
N ASP A 137 -12.78 8.60 1.59
CA ASP A 137 -14.14 8.51 2.13
C ASP A 137 -15.13 7.98 1.08
N ASP A 138 -15.05 8.44 -0.16
CA ASP A 138 -15.91 7.99 -1.25
C ASP A 138 -15.75 6.48 -1.53
N LEU A 139 -14.54 5.92 -1.37
CA LEU A 139 -14.29 4.49 -1.57
C LEU A 139 -14.95 3.60 -0.52
N PHE A 140 -15.18 4.13 0.68
CA PHE A 140 -15.78 3.39 1.79
C PHE A 140 -17.25 3.72 2.00
N GLU A 141 -17.80 4.71 1.29
CA GLU A 141 -19.16 5.16 1.53
C GLU A 141 -20.18 4.07 1.17
N GLU A 142 -20.00 3.33 0.07
CA GLU A 142 -20.87 2.18 -0.25
C GLU A 142 -20.82 1.09 0.83
N GLU A 143 -19.63 0.71 1.29
CA GLU A 143 -19.46 -0.30 2.34
C GLU A 143 -20.06 0.17 3.66
N LYS A 144 -19.91 1.45 3.99
CA LYS A 144 -20.48 2.12 5.16
C LYS A 144 -22.00 2.16 5.09
N GLN A 145 -22.59 2.46 3.93
CA GLN A 145 -24.04 2.39 3.74
C GLN A 145 -24.57 0.95 3.86
N GLN A 146 -23.86 -0.04 3.32
CA GLN A 146 -24.22 -1.46 3.48
C GLN A 146 -24.14 -1.91 4.95
N GLN A 147 -23.08 -1.55 5.67
CA GLN A 147 -22.96 -1.85 7.10
C GLN A 147 -24.03 -1.14 7.91
N LYS A 148 -24.32 0.13 7.60
CA LYS A 148 -25.40 0.87 8.23
C LYS A 148 -26.76 0.20 8.01
N ALA A 149 -27.07 -0.21 6.78
CA ALA A 149 -28.31 -0.91 6.47
C ALA A 149 -28.42 -2.26 7.20
N LEU A 150 -27.33 -3.02 7.30
CA LEU A 150 -27.30 -4.27 8.07
C LEU A 150 -27.54 -4.04 9.57
N ILE A 151 -26.96 -2.98 10.13
CA ILE A 151 -27.17 -2.63 11.55
C ILE A 151 -28.60 -2.17 11.77
N GLU A 152 -29.15 -1.32 10.89
CA GLU A 152 -30.53 -0.85 10.96
C GLU A 152 -31.53 -2.00 10.86
N ALA A 153 -31.31 -2.95 9.94
CA ALA A 153 -32.13 -4.17 9.84
C ALA A 153 -32.04 -5.03 11.11
N GLY A 154 -30.85 -5.18 11.70
CA GLY A 154 -30.68 -5.88 12.98
C GLY A 154 -31.37 -5.16 14.14
N LEU A 155 -31.38 -3.82 14.16
CA LEU A 155 -32.11 -3.04 15.16
C LEU A 155 -33.63 -3.15 14.96
N ASP A 156 -34.11 -3.23 13.72
CA ASP A 156 -35.52 -3.48 13.38
C ASP A 156 -35.98 -4.86 13.88
N GLU A 157 -35.17 -5.91 13.65
CA GLU A 157 -35.45 -7.27 14.16
C GLU A 157 -35.50 -7.33 15.69
N LEU A 158 -34.68 -6.52 16.37
CA LEU A 158 -34.66 -6.41 17.83
C LEU A 158 -35.79 -5.51 18.38
N GLY A 159 -36.62 -4.93 17.51
CA GLY A 159 -37.73 -4.05 17.88
C GLY A 159 -37.28 -2.69 18.43
N ILE A 160 -36.03 -2.29 18.20
CA ILE A 160 -35.47 -1.03 18.69
C ILE A 160 -35.79 0.06 17.66
N THR A 161 -36.90 0.76 17.85
CA THR A 161 -37.42 1.77 16.90
C THR A 161 -37.24 3.21 17.39
N GLU A 162 -37.04 3.42 18.69
CA GLU A 162 -36.80 4.76 19.26
C GLU A 162 -35.40 5.28 18.91
N LEU A 163 -35.33 6.48 18.34
CA LEU A 163 -34.10 7.13 17.87
C LEU A 163 -32.97 7.14 18.91
N TYR A 164 -33.26 7.48 20.17
CA TYR A 164 -32.21 7.54 21.20
C TYR A 164 -31.64 6.16 21.56
N LEU A 165 -32.46 5.10 21.48
CA LEU A 165 -32.00 3.73 21.72
C LEU A 165 -31.15 3.23 20.56
N ARG A 166 -31.43 3.69 19.33
CA ARG A 166 -30.60 3.40 18.15
C ARG A 166 -29.24 4.07 18.25
N ASP A 167 -29.20 5.35 18.60
CA ASP A 167 -27.94 6.09 18.76
C ASP A 167 -27.05 5.46 19.84
N PHE A 168 -27.65 5.09 20.97
CA PHE A 168 -26.93 4.37 22.04
C PHE A 168 -26.43 2.99 21.59
N ALA A 169 -27.27 2.21 20.88
CA ALA A 169 -26.88 0.90 20.38
C ALA A 169 -25.75 0.98 19.34
N LEU A 170 -25.77 1.99 18.47
CA LEU A 170 -24.70 2.28 17.51
C LEU A 170 -23.39 2.61 18.22
N ASP A 171 -23.43 3.50 19.21
CA ASP A 171 -22.24 3.91 19.98
C ASP A 171 -21.59 2.73 20.72
N VAL A 172 -22.41 1.87 21.35
CA VAL A 172 -21.96 0.64 22.02
C VAL A 172 -21.39 -0.37 21.02
N TRP A 173 -22.00 -0.50 19.84
CA TRP A 173 -21.55 -1.44 18.80
C TRP A 173 -20.20 -1.01 18.20
N TRP A 174 -20.02 0.28 17.90
CA TRP A 174 -18.74 0.85 17.47
C TRP A 174 -17.64 0.67 18.52
N THR A 175 -17.96 0.91 19.79
CA THR A 175 -17.03 0.71 20.91
C THR A 175 -16.60 -0.74 21.07
N ARG A 176 -17.53 -1.70 20.91
CA ARG A 176 -17.22 -3.13 20.92
C ARG A 176 -16.38 -3.56 19.72
N ARG A 177 -16.68 -3.04 18.53
CA ARG A 177 -15.95 -3.38 17.30
C ARG A 177 -14.50 -2.91 17.34
N MET A 178 -14.24 -1.68 17.81
CA MET A 178 -12.87 -1.19 18.02
C MET A 178 -12.08 -2.02 19.05
N ASN A 179 -12.75 -2.51 20.09
CA ASN A 179 -12.12 -3.39 21.07
C ASN A 179 -11.85 -4.80 20.53
N MET A 180 -12.69 -5.34 19.64
CA MET A 180 -12.47 -6.63 19.01
C MET A 180 -11.36 -6.57 17.94
N SER A 181 -11.23 -5.50 17.16
CA SER A 181 -10.13 -5.33 16.20
C SER A 181 -8.76 -5.25 16.89
N ASN A 182 -8.71 -4.69 18.10
CA ASN A 182 -7.48 -4.66 18.92
C ASN A 182 -7.12 -6.02 19.54
N GLN A 183 -8.04 -6.99 19.57
CA GLN A 183 -7.78 -8.35 20.10
C GLN A 183 -7.47 -9.39 19.01
N THR A 184 -7.77 -9.11 17.74
CA THR A 184 -7.44 -10.00 16.60
C THR A 184 -6.09 -9.69 15.94
N GLY A 185 -5.28 -8.80 16.52
CA GLY A 185 -3.89 -8.57 16.13
C GLY A 185 -2.94 -9.56 16.81
N ASN A 186 -2.93 -10.81 16.34
CA ASN A 186 -1.87 -11.81 16.56
C ASN A 186 -1.77 -12.73 15.35
#